data_AF-A0A2Z6QIJ1-F1
#
_entry.id   AF-A0A2Z6QIJ1-F1
#
_cell.length_a   1.000
_cell.length_b   1.000
_cell.length_c   1.000
_cell.angle_alpha   90.00
_cell.angle_beta   90.00
_cell.angle_gamma   90.00
#
_symmetry.space_group_name_H-M   'P 1'
#
loop_
_entity.id
_entity.type
_entity.pdbx_description
1 polymer ?
#
loop_
_entity_poly.entity_id
_entity_poly.type
_entity_poly.pdbx_seq_one_letter_code
_entity_poly.pdbx_strand_id
1 'polypeptide(L)'
;MQNYKERIKKLRQAEEPQEYVLKLAITIFPNKDKYDKIIGNYKSWYGQNPKILNSIIELYKLYYKLAKDYFITEDKVDEEAKDFLNS
;
A
#
# COMPACT_ATOMS: atom_id res chain seq x y z
N MET A 1 -12.92 -6.82 2.30
CA MET A 1 -12.65 -7.88 1.29
C MET A 1 -12.92 -7.45 -0.15
N GLN A 2 -13.90 -6.59 -0.44
CA GLN A 2 -14.19 -6.16 -1.83
C GLN A 2 -12.97 -5.54 -2.53
N ASN A 3 -12.23 -4.67 -1.83
CA ASN A 3 -11.00 -4.06 -2.35
C ASN A 3 -9.90 -5.09 -2.69
N TYR A 4 -9.86 -6.25 -2.03
CA TYR A 4 -8.90 -7.31 -2.35
C TYR A 4 -9.27 -8.02 -3.65
N LYS A 5 -10.54 -8.40 -3.83
CA LYS A 5 -11.01 -9.05 -5.06
C LYS A 5 -10.77 -8.18 -6.29
N GLU A 6 -11.07 -6.89 -6.18
CA GLU A 6 -10.82 -5.91 -7.24
C GLU A 6 -9.32 -5.79 -7.56
N ARG A 7 -8.45 -5.74 -6.55
CA ARG A 7 -6.99 -5.69 -6.78
C ARG A 7 -6.48 -6.91 -7.54
N ILE A 8 -6.99 -8.10 -7.23
CA ILE A 8 -6.60 -9.35 -7.91
C ILE A 8 -7.16 -9.41 -9.34
N LYS A 9 -8.38 -8.87 -9.57
CA LYS A 9 -8.94 -8.76 -10.91
C LYS A 9 -8.08 -7.84 -11.79
N LYS A 10 -7.76 -6.65 -11.28
CA LYS A 10 -6.89 -5.69 -11.96
C LYS A 10 -5.48 -6.22 -12.20
N LEU A 11 -4.89 -6.92 -11.22
CA LEU A 11 -3.58 -7.57 -11.38
C LEU A 11 -3.58 -8.57 -12.55
N ARG A 12 -4.63 -9.37 -12.69
CA ARG A 12 -4.76 -10.36 -13.79
C ARG A 12 -4.98 -9.72 -15.16
N GLN A 13 -5.41 -8.47 -15.20
CA GLN A 13 -5.68 -7.72 -16.43
C GLN A 13 -4.56 -6.73 -16.75
N ALA A 14 -3.58 -6.57 -15.87
CA ALA A 14 -2.47 -5.64 -16.07
C ALA A 14 -1.55 -6.17 -17.16
N GLU A 15 -1.20 -5.30 -18.11
CA GLU A 15 -0.18 -5.56 -19.13
C GLU A 15 1.18 -5.82 -18.48
N GLU A 16 1.51 -5.03 -17.44
CA GLU A 16 2.72 -5.16 -16.62
C GLU A 16 2.35 -5.44 -15.15
N PRO A 17 2.15 -6.71 -14.76
CA PRO A 17 1.73 -7.08 -13.41
C PRO A 17 2.68 -6.61 -12.30
N GLN A 18 3.99 -6.61 -12.56
CA GLN A 18 5.01 -6.18 -11.62
C GLN A 18 4.88 -4.68 -11.32
N GLU A 19 4.72 -3.87 -12.36
CA GLU A 19 4.54 -2.43 -12.21
C GLU A 19 3.20 -2.10 -11.51
N TYR A 20 2.15 -2.84 -11.82
CA TYR A 20 0.88 -2.72 -11.11
C TYR A 20 1.03 -3.00 -9.60
N VAL A 21 1.74 -4.06 -9.21
CA VAL A 21 2.00 -4.37 -7.79
C VAL A 21 2.82 -3.29 -7.12
N LEU A 22 3.85 -2.75 -7.80
CA LEU A 22 4.67 -1.66 -7.28
C LEU A 22 3.82 -0.40 -7.02
N LYS A 23 3.06 0.05 -8.03
CA LYS A 23 2.17 1.23 -7.90
C LYS A 23 1.16 1.02 -6.76
N LEU A 24 0.56 -0.17 -6.69
CA LEU A 24 -0.38 -0.52 -5.63
C LEU A 24 0.28 -0.45 -4.23
N ALA A 25 1.50 -0.95 -4.09
CA ALA A 25 2.24 -0.89 -2.83
C ALA A 25 2.51 0.56 -2.40
N ILE A 26 2.96 1.42 -3.34
CA ILE A 26 3.22 2.84 -3.10
C ILE A 26 1.93 3.57 -2.68
N THR A 27 0.81 3.33 -3.37
CA THR A 27 -0.48 3.94 -3.02
C THR A 27 -0.99 3.52 -1.64
N ILE A 28 -0.80 2.26 -1.24
CA ILE A 28 -1.26 1.76 0.06
C ILE A 28 -0.36 2.28 1.19
N PHE A 29 0.94 2.35 0.95
CA PHE A 29 1.96 2.75 1.93
C PHE A 29 2.77 3.94 1.40
N PRO A 30 2.21 5.15 1.38
CA PRO A 30 2.92 6.35 0.94
C PRO A 30 4.02 6.79 1.92
N ASN A 31 3.94 6.34 3.18
CA ASN A 31 4.93 6.61 4.22
C ASN A 31 4.88 5.54 5.32
N LYS A 32 5.86 5.60 6.24
CA LYS A 32 5.99 4.66 7.36
C LYS A 32 4.84 4.73 8.36
N ASP A 33 4.34 5.92 8.68
CA ASP A 33 3.25 6.08 9.65
C ASP A 33 1.96 5.42 9.17
N LYS A 34 1.66 5.54 7.87
CA LYS A 34 0.51 4.87 7.26
C LYS A 34 0.64 3.36 7.35
N TYR A 35 1.84 2.82 7.10
CA TYR A 35 2.14 1.40 7.28
C TYR A 35 1.90 0.95 8.72
N ASP A 36 2.51 1.61 9.71
CA ASP A 36 2.40 1.23 11.12
C ASP A 36 0.94 1.28 11.61
N LYS A 37 0.18 2.31 11.20
CA LYS A 37 -1.26 2.43 11.50
C LYS A 37 -2.07 1.27 10.92
N ILE A 38 -1.83 0.93 9.66
CA ILE A 38 -2.53 -0.18 8.99
C ILE A 38 -2.22 -1.51 9.70
N ILE A 39 -0.95 -1.78 10.03
CA ILE A 39 -0.53 -2.98 10.76
C ILE A 39 -1.22 -3.04 12.14
N GLY A 40 -1.28 -1.93 12.87
CA GLY A 40 -1.98 -1.82 14.15
C GLY A 40 -3.47 -2.18 14.04
N ASN A 41 -4.15 -1.64 13.02
CA ASN A 41 -5.56 -1.93 12.78
C ASN A 41 -5.81 -3.43 12.52
N TYR A 42 -5.00 -4.06 11.67
CA TYR A 42 -5.16 -5.49 11.38
C TYR A 42 -4.87 -6.38 12.58
N LYS A 43 -3.89 -6.02 13.42
CA LYS A 43 -3.67 -6.70 14.71
C LYS A 43 -4.88 -6.59 15.63
N SER A 44 -5.53 -5.43 15.68
CA SER A 44 -6.77 -5.24 16.45
C SER A 44 -7.94 -6.05 15.90
N TRP A 45 -8.13 -6.07 14.58
CA TRP A 45 -9.27 -6.75 13.94
C TRP A 45 -9.15 -8.27 13.92
N TYR A 46 -7.94 -8.80 13.75
CA TYR A 46 -7.69 -10.23 13.54
C TYR A 46 -6.79 -10.86 14.60
N GLY A 47 -6.56 -10.20 15.74
CA GLY A 47 -5.71 -10.70 16.83
C GLY A 47 -6.09 -12.10 17.32
N GLN A 48 -7.38 -12.45 17.26
CA GLN A 48 -7.91 -13.77 17.64
C GLN A 48 -7.88 -14.80 16.51
N ASN A 49 -7.49 -14.41 15.29
CA ASN A 49 -7.34 -15.31 14.14
C ASN A 49 -5.90 -15.23 13.58
N PRO A 50 -4.94 -15.94 14.20
CA PRO A 50 -3.53 -15.81 13.88
C PRO A 50 -3.21 -16.20 12.43
N LYS A 51 -3.94 -17.16 11.85
CA LYS A 51 -3.76 -17.55 10.45
C LYS A 51 -4.04 -16.39 9.50
N ILE A 52 -5.20 -15.73 9.67
CA ILE A 52 -5.57 -14.57 8.84
C ILE A 52 -4.62 -13.40 9.09
N LEU A 53 -4.34 -13.10 10.36
CA LEU A 53 -3.45 -12.01 10.74
C LEU A 53 -2.07 -12.19 10.10
N ASN A 54 -1.44 -13.35 10.27
CA ASN A 54 -0.10 -13.60 9.77
C ASN A 54 -0.01 -13.45 8.25
N SER A 55 -0.98 -14.00 7.49
CA SER A 55 -1.01 -13.85 6.03
C SER A 55 -1.14 -12.39 5.58
N ILE A 56 -1.93 -11.57 6.28
CA ILE A 56 -2.06 -10.14 5.95
C ILE A 56 -0.75 -9.39 6.27
N ILE A 57 -0.15 -9.67 7.42
CA ILE A 57 1.10 -9.03 7.84
C ILE A 57 2.24 -9.37 6.88
N GLU A 58 2.34 -10.62 6.42
CA GLU A 58 3.35 -11.04 5.43
C GLU A 58 3.17 -10.31 4.10
N LEU A 59 1.94 -10.25 3.57
CA LEU A 59 1.64 -9.49 2.36
C LEU A 59 2.03 -8.02 2.50
N TYR A 60 1.69 -7.40 3.63
CA TYR A 60 1.94 -5.97 3.83
C TYR A 60 3.40 -5.66 4.10
N LYS A 61 4.17 -6.60 4.67
CA LYS A 61 5.64 -6.51 4.73
C LYS A 61 6.25 -6.51 3.33
N LEU A 62 5.74 -7.33 2.40
CA LEU A 62 6.22 -7.33 1.02
C LEU A 62 5.93 -6.01 0.32
N TYR A 63 4.71 -5.50 0.45
CA TYR A 63 4.35 -4.19 -0.11
C TYR A 63 5.17 -3.05 0.51
N TYR A 64 5.40 -3.05 1.82
CA TYR A 64 6.26 -2.08 2.47
C TYR A 64 7.68 -2.09 1.88
N LYS A 65 8.27 -3.28 1.65
CA LYS A 65 9.60 -3.40 1.03
C LYS A 65 9.65 -2.82 -0.38
N LEU A 66 8.58 -2.92 -1.14
CA LEU A 66 8.48 -2.32 -2.48
C LEU A 66 8.28 -0.81 -2.43
N ALA A 67 7.52 -0.31 -1.45
CA ALA A 67 7.11 1.09 -1.39
C ALA A 67 8.09 2.01 -0.65
N LYS A 68 8.87 1.49 0.30
CA LYS A 68 9.69 2.30 1.22
C LYS A 68 10.70 3.23 0.54
N ASP A 69 11.23 2.84 -0.61
CA ASP A 69 12.21 3.62 -1.36
C ASP A 69 11.53 4.73 -2.19
N TYR A 70 10.19 4.73 -2.23
CA TYR A 70 9.34 5.70 -2.93
C TYR A 70 8.50 6.54 -1.97
N PHE A 71 8.75 6.45 -0.65
CA PHE A 71 7.98 7.24 0.32
C PHE A 71 8.05 8.71 -0.02
N ILE A 72 6.88 9.35 0.07
CA ILE A 72 6.72 10.74 -0.32
C ILE A 72 7.50 11.58 0.70
N THR A 73 8.55 12.25 0.23
CA THR A 73 9.27 13.27 0.99
C THR A 73 8.47 14.56 0.96
N GLU A 74 8.68 15.45 1.94
CA GLU A 74 8.03 16.77 1.99
C GLU A 74 8.19 17.52 0.65
N ASP A 75 9.34 17.38 -0.01
CA ASP A 75 9.62 17.97 -1.32
C ASP A 75 8.67 17.52 -2.44
N LYS A 76 8.26 16.24 -2.47
CA LYS A 76 7.32 15.72 -3.47
C LYS A 76 5.89 16.16 -3.21
N VAL A 77 5.50 16.31 -1.94
CA VAL A 77 4.19 16.86 -1.57
C VAL A 77 4.08 18.32 -2.01
N ASP A 78 5.16 19.08 -1.83
CA ASP A 78 5.22 20.48 -2.23
C ASP A 78 5.20 20.65 -3.76
N GLU A 79 5.84 19.77 -4.53
CA GLU A 79 5.73 19.76 -5.99
C GLU A 79 4.31 19.41 -6.45
N GLU A 80 3.70 18.33 -5.94
CA GLU A 80 2.33 17.95 -6.30
C GLU A 80 1.31 19.05 -5.92
N ALA A 81 1.50 19.72 -4.78
CA ALA A 81 0.67 20.84 -4.36
C ALA A 81 0.83 22.07 -5.26
N LYS A 82 2.06 22.39 -5.69
CA LYS A 82 2.32 23.48 -6.63
C LYS A 82 1.74 23.19 -8.01
N ASP A 83 1.88 21.96 -8.51
CA ASP A 83 1.35 21.56 -9.81
C ASP A 83 -0.19 21.60 -9.83
N PHE A 84 -0.84 21.18 -8.74
CA PHE A 84 -2.29 21.31 -8.56
C PHE A 84 -2.76 22.78 -8.51
N LEU A 85 -2.02 23.67 -7.84
CA LEU A 85 -2.37 25.09 -7.75
C LEU A 85 -2.15 25.86 -9.06
N ASN A 86 -1.34 25.32 -9.98
CA ASN A 86 -0.98 25.93 -11.26
C ASN A 86 -1.74 25.34 -12.47
N SER A 87 -2.67 24.39 -12.25
CA SER A 87 -3.63 23.85 -13.26
C SER A 87 -5.02 24.45 -13.10
#